data_AF-A0AAD7Q3G3-F1
#
_entry.id   AF-A0AAD7Q3G3-F1
#
_cell.length_a   1.000
_cell.length_b   1.000
_cell.length_c   1.000
_cell.angle_alpha   90.00
_cell.angle_beta   90.00
_cell.angle_gamma   90.00
#
_symmetry.space_group_name_H-M   'P 1'
#
loop_
_entity.id
_entity.type
_entity.pdbx_description
1 polymer ?
#
loop_
_entity_poly.entity_id
_entity_poly.type
_entity_poly.pdbx_seq_one_letter_code
_entity_poly.pdbx_strand_id
1 'polypeptide(L)'
;MAGGSLKKKYNKRQNFKPYDSMASSRRTTNNYSAISVIVPVSLIICVIGLMGISSIKWRSFKSRGPYEVVNVFPHDPNAFTQGLLYAGNDTLFESTGLHGKSSIRKVALRTGKVEALQKMDDSYFGEGLTLLGERLFQLTWLQTTGFMYDWNNLSKFEKFIHQMKDGWGLATDGKVLFGSDGSSTLYRLDPQTFKVLSIQVVKYKGHQVHNLNELEFINDEVWANVWQTDCIARISPKDGGVLGWLLLPKLREELLAAGYNGIDVLNGIAWDSEQKRIFVTGKLWPKLYEIKVFPAKKQYNDRVIEQLCLHEPFNFGQP
;
A
#
# COMPACT_ATOMS: atom_id res chain seq x y z
N MET A 1 -12.43 1.18 77.53
CA MET A 1 -11.70 0.05 78.14
C MET A 1 -10.37 -0.04 77.41
N ALA A 2 -9.29 0.52 77.96
CA ALA A 2 -8.30 -0.19 78.80
C ALA A 2 -7.71 -1.41 78.04
N GLY A 3 -6.41 -1.55 77.77
CA GLY A 3 -5.22 -0.91 78.33
C GLY A 3 -4.22 -1.99 78.75
N GLY A 4 -2.95 -1.81 78.39
CA GLY A 4 -1.77 -2.41 79.04
C GLY A 4 -1.33 -3.80 78.57
N SER A 5 -0.13 -4.07 78.05
CA SER A 5 1.27 -3.69 78.40
C SER A 5 2.01 -4.81 79.16
N LEU A 6 3.35 -4.73 79.08
CA LEU A 6 4.44 -5.40 79.83
C LEU A 6 5.20 -6.45 78.98
N LYS A 7 6.54 -6.45 78.88
CA LYS A 7 7.60 -5.56 79.39
C LYS A 7 8.94 -5.88 78.70
N LYS A 8 9.77 -4.84 78.56
CA LYS A 8 11.21 -4.81 78.18
C LYS A 8 12.12 -5.69 79.06
N LYS A 9 13.31 -6.04 78.53
CA LYS A 9 14.62 -5.75 79.17
C LYS A 9 15.79 -5.78 78.18
N TYR A 10 16.94 -5.26 78.63
CA TYR A 10 17.90 -4.39 77.93
C TYR A 10 19.36 -4.86 78.18
N ASN A 11 20.32 -4.36 77.38
CA ASN A 11 21.81 -4.28 77.57
C ASN A 11 22.65 -5.57 77.33
N LYS A 12 23.90 -5.54 76.83
CA LYS A 12 25.00 -4.54 76.87
C LYS A 12 26.11 -4.85 75.82
N ARG A 13 26.81 -3.81 75.34
CA ARG A 13 28.05 -3.84 74.51
C ARG A 13 29.28 -4.38 75.27
N GLN A 14 30.28 -4.93 74.55
CA GLN A 14 31.72 -4.68 74.77
C GLN A 14 32.55 -4.79 73.46
N ASN A 15 33.48 -3.85 73.26
CA ASN A 15 34.53 -3.77 72.24
C ASN A 15 35.82 -4.42 72.75
N PHE A 16 36.70 -4.96 71.89
CA PHE A 16 38.17 -4.84 72.02
C PHE A 16 38.91 -5.05 70.67
N LYS A 17 40.15 -4.54 70.63
CA LYS A 17 40.93 -3.94 69.51
C LYS A 17 42.02 -4.90 68.91
N PRO A 18 42.93 -4.46 67.98
CA PRO A 18 43.47 -5.22 66.85
C PRO A 18 44.96 -5.61 66.98
N TYR A 19 45.55 -6.25 65.95
CA TYR A 19 47.00 -6.25 65.73
C TYR A 19 47.40 -6.44 64.25
N ASP A 20 48.19 -5.49 63.74
CA ASP A 20 49.03 -5.57 62.53
C ASP A 20 50.41 -6.17 62.88
N SER A 21 51.06 -6.87 61.95
CA SER A 21 52.52 -6.72 61.78
C SER A 21 53.02 -7.27 60.44
N MET A 22 53.84 -6.45 59.78
CA MET A 22 54.66 -6.73 58.61
C MET A 22 55.91 -7.56 58.96
N ALA A 23 56.42 -8.35 58.01
CA ALA A 23 57.86 -8.58 57.87
C ALA A 23 58.23 -8.88 56.41
N SER A 24 59.42 -8.42 56.02
CA SER A 24 59.88 -8.16 54.67
C SER A 24 61.05 -9.06 54.24
N SER A 25 61.15 -9.23 52.92
CA SER A 25 62.36 -9.39 52.09
C SER A 25 62.75 -10.80 51.65
N ARG A 26 62.80 -10.98 50.32
CA ARG A 26 64.05 -11.08 49.56
C ARG A 26 63.80 -10.89 48.07
N ARG A 27 64.64 -10.05 47.45
CA ARG A 27 64.74 -9.86 46.00
C ARG A 27 65.47 -11.04 45.37
N THR A 28 64.92 -11.58 44.30
CA THR A 28 65.65 -12.27 43.25
C THR A 28 65.33 -11.58 41.93
N THR A 29 66.37 -11.07 41.28
CA THR A 29 66.33 -10.47 39.95
C THR A 29 66.38 -11.58 38.91
N ASN A 30 65.36 -11.71 38.07
CA ASN A 30 65.44 -12.47 36.82
C ASN A 30 65.02 -11.58 35.65
N ASN A 31 65.95 -11.46 34.70
CA ASN A 31 65.79 -10.79 33.42
C ASN A 31 64.80 -11.55 32.54
N TYR A 32 63.68 -10.92 32.20
CA TYR A 32 62.86 -11.27 31.03
C TYR A 32 62.74 -10.04 30.12
N SER A 33 63.86 -9.68 29.50
CA SER A 33 63.86 -8.78 28.36
C SER A 33 63.23 -9.47 27.15
N ALA A 34 62.29 -8.76 26.50
CA ALA A 34 61.88 -8.98 25.09
C ALA A 34 60.80 -10.03 24.75
N ILE A 35 59.87 -10.40 25.64
CA ILE A 35 58.65 -11.16 25.24
C ILE A 35 57.33 -10.44 25.58
N SER A 36 57.35 -9.36 26.38
CA SER A 36 56.13 -8.80 26.97
C SER A 36 55.35 -7.75 26.14
N VAL A 37 55.81 -7.35 24.95
CA VAL A 37 55.10 -6.31 24.14
C VAL A 37 54.50 -6.87 22.85
N ILE A 38 54.93 -8.04 22.38
CA ILE A 38 54.41 -8.63 21.13
C ILE A 38 53.03 -9.26 21.33
N VAL A 39 52.77 -9.88 22.48
CA VAL A 39 51.48 -10.51 22.80
C VAL A 39 50.32 -9.51 22.93
N PRO A 40 50.45 -8.34 23.60
CA PRO A 40 49.32 -7.40 23.67
C PRO A 40 49.05 -6.69 22.34
N VAL A 41 50.08 -6.39 21.54
CA VAL A 41 49.90 -5.71 20.23
C VAL A 41 49.26 -6.64 19.21
N SER A 42 49.63 -7.93 19.19
CA SER A 42 49.00 -8.93 18.31
C SER A 42 47.53 -9.20 18.69
N LEU A 43 47.19 -9.22 19.97
CA LEU A 43 45.80 -9.32 20.43
C LEU A 43 44.97 -8.08 20.05
N ILE A 44 45.52 -6.86 20.14
CA ILE A 44 44.83 -5.63 19.73
C ILE A 44 44.61 -5.59 18.21
N ILE A 45 45.59 -6.01 17.41
CA ILE A 45 45.45 -6.09 15.94
C ILE A 45 44.44 -7.18 15.54
N CYS A 46 44.40 -8.31 16.24
CA CYS A 46 43.36 -9.33 16.03
C CYS A 46 41.97 -8.84 16.42
N VAL A 47 41.82 -8.07 17.50
CA VAL A 47 40.52 -7.47 17.89
C VAL A 47 40.09 -6.37 16.92
N ILE A 48 40.99 -5.53 16.42
CA ILE A 48 40.69 -4.52 15.39
C ILE A 48 40.42 -5.19 14.04
N GLY A 49 41.11 -6.29 13.71
CA GLY A 49 40.81 -7.13 12.55
C GLY A 49 39.43 -7.80 12.65
N LEU A 50 39.08 -8.33 13.82
CA LEU A 50 37.76 -8.93 14.08
C LEU A 50 36.63 -7.88 14.11
N MET A 51 36.89 -6.66 14.63
CA MET A 51 35.95 -5.54 14.57
C MET A 51 35.85 -4.92 13.16
N GLY A 52 36.94 -4.93 12.39
CA GLY A 52 36.98 -4.49 10.99
C GLY A 52 36.28 -5.46 10.05
N ILE A 53 36.36 -6.77 10.32
CA ILE A 53 35.64 -7.81 9.57
C ILE A 53 34.16 -7.89 10.01
N SER A 54 33.84 -7.54 11.26
CA SER A 54 32.45 -7.40 11.75
C SER A 54 31.73 -6.15 11.20
N SER A 55 32.47 -5.15 10.71
CA SER A 55 31.91 -3.87 10.24
C SER A 55 31.79 -3.79 8.72
N ILE A 56 32.27 -4.81 7.99
CA ILE A 56 31.83 -5.08 6.63
C ILE A 56 30.39 -5.56 6.76
N LYS A 57 29.46 -4.60 6.93
CA LYS A 57 28.06 -4.81 6.61
C LYS A 57 28.07 -5.39 5.22
N TRP A 58 27.82 -6.70 5.14
CA TRP A 58 27.41 -7.35 3.91
C TRP A 58 26.10 -6.67 3.55
N ARG A 59 26.18 -5.52 2.88
CA ARG A 59 25.09 -4.97 2.10
C ARG A 59 24.92 -6.00 1.00
N SER A 60 24.16 -7.06 1.30
CA SER A 60 23.43 -7.78 0.28
C SER A 60 22.77 -6.69 -0.54
N PHE A 61 23.33 -6.41 -1.71
CA PHE A 61 22.71 -5.58 -2.72
C PHE A 61 21.53 -6.42 -3.22
N LYS A 62 20.50 -6.57 -2.38
CA LYS A 62 19.25 -7.17 -2.77
C LYS A 62 18.78 -6.25 -3.87
N SER A 63 18.81 -6.73 -5.11
CA SER A 63 18.28 -5.98 -6.24
C SER A 63 16.87 -5.59 -5.84
N ARG A 64 16.65 -4.31 -5.50
CA ARG A 64 15.31 -3.81 -5.22
C ARG A 64 14.48 -4.13 -6.46
N GLY A 65 13.35 -4.80 -6.23
CA GLY A 65 12.38 -5.07 -7.29
C GLY A 65 11.79 -3.77 -7.84
N PRO A 66 10.89 -3.85 -8.82
CA PRO A 66 10.19 -2.68 -9.38
C PRO A 66 9.39 -1.89 -8.34
N TYR A 67 9.04 -2.52 -7.20
CA TYR A 67 8.42 -1.88 -6.05
C TYR A 67 8.87 -2.55 -4.74
N GLU A 68 8.59 -1.90 -3.62
CA GLU A 68 8.60 -2.48 -2.27
C GLU A 68 7.26 -2.29 -1.57
N VAL A 69 6.83 -3.27 -0.78
CA VAL A 69 5.72 -3.11 0.16
C VAL A 69 6.25 -2.37 1.38
N VAL A 70 5.69 -1.19 1.66
CA VAL A 70 6.08 -0.32 2.78
C VAL A 70 5.27 -0.68 4.02
N ASN A 71 3.95 -0.79 3.88
CA ASN A 71 3.02 -1.16 4.93
C ASN A 71 1.94 -2.09 4.39
N VAL A 72 1.34 -2.85 5.30
CA VAL A 72 0.18 -3.71 5.03
C VAL A 72 -0.91 -3.36 6.02
N PHE A 73 -2.11 -3.09 5.51
CA PHE A 73 -3.28 -2.71 6.29
C PHE A 73 -4.37 -3.78 6.15
N PRO A 74 -5.25 -3.96 7.17
CA PRO A 74 -6.43 -4.79 7.02
C PRO A 74 -7.37 -4.23 5.96
N HIS A 75 -7.99 -5.11 5.18
CA HIS A 75 -9.05 -4.79 4.23
C HIS A 75 -10.21 -5.76 4.41
N ASP A 76 -11.45 -5.32 4.16
CA ASP A 76 -12.63 -6.16 4.32
C ASP A 76 -12.64 -7.27 3.24
N PRO A 77 -12.52 -8.56 3.63
CA PRO A 77 -12.50 -9.65 2.65
C PRO A 77 -13.86 -9.89 1.97
N ASN A 78 -14.91 -9.16 2.36
CA ASN A 78 -16.21 -9.17 1.68
C ASN A 78 -16.41 -8.01 0.70
N ALA A 79 -15.43 -7.10 0.59
CA ALA A 79 -15.48 -5.95 -0.30
C ALA A 79 -15.06 -6.36 -1.72
N PHE A 80 -16.00 -6.33 -2.66
CA PHE A 80 -15.68 -6.49 -4.08
C PHE A 80 -15.27 -5.12 -4.65
N THR A 81 -14.05 -4.69 -4.36
CA THR A 81 -13.54 -3.34 -4.65
C THR A 81 -13.61 -2.98 -6.13
N GLN A 82 -14.28 -1.88 -6.45
CA GLN A 82 -14.41 -1.36 -7.81
C GLN A 82 -13.94 0.10 -7.98
N GLY A 83 -13.79 0.84 -6.89
CA GLY A 83 -13.16 2.15 -6.90
C GLY A 83 -12.55 2.44 -5.53
N LEU A 84 -11.36 3.04 -5.49
CA LEU A 84 -10.65 3.34 -4.25
C LEU A 84 -10.01 4.72 -4.36
N LEU A 85 -10.07 5.52 -3.30
CA LEU A 85 -9.33 6.79 -3.25
C LEU A 85 -8.91 7.14 -1.83
N TYR A 86 -7.85 7.93 -1.72
CA TYR A 86 -7.36 8.46 -0.45
C TYR A 86 -7.85 9.90 -0.26
N ALA A 87 -8.52 10.17 0.85
CA ALA A 87 -9.16 11.46 1.13
C ALA A 87 -8.39 12.34 2.14
N GLY A 88 -7.20 11.93 2.56
CA GLY A 88 -6.46 12.60 3.64
C GLY A 88 -6.74 12.00 5.02
N ASN A 89 -5.93 12.35 6.01
CA ASN A 89 -6.11 11.98 7.42
C ASN A 89 -6.34 10.47 7.64
N ASP A 90 -5.60 9.63 6.91
CA ASP A 90 -5.72 8.17 6.94
C ASP A 90 -7.16 7.67 6.70
N THR A 91 -7.92 8.41 5.88
CA THR A 91 -9.26 8.06 5.41
C THR A 91 -9.22 7.63 3.95
N LEU A 92 -9.86 6.51 3.64
CA LEU A 92 -10.15 6.05 2.29
C LEU A 92 -11.65 6.21 1.99
N PHE A 93 -11.99 6.43 0.73
CA PHE A 93 -13.31 6.07 0.22
C PHE A 93 -13.20 4.88 -0.72
N GLU A 94 -14.18 3.99 -0.64
CA GLU A 94 -14.22 2.77 -1.43
C GLU A 94 -15.62 2.57 -2.01
N SER A 95 -15.67 2.22 -3.30
CA SER A 95 -16.86 1.68 -3.95
C SER A 95 -16.72 0.16 -4.05
N THR A 96 -17.79 -0.54 -3.68
CA THR A 96 -17.87 -1.99 -3.81
C THR A 96 -18.99 -2.39 -4.77
N GLY A 97 -18.74 -3.43 -5.56
CA GLY A 97 -19.70 -4.03 -6.48
C GLY A 97 -20.54 -5.16 -5.89
N LEU A 98 -21.10 -5.96 -6.81
CA LEU A 98 -22.07 -7.06 -6.62
C LEU A 98 -23.50 -6.56 -6.35
N HIS A 99 -24.46 -7.08 -7.12
CA HIS A 99 -25.89 -6.81 -6.92
C HIS A 99 -26.32 -7.18 -5.49
N GLY A 100 -27.10 -6.30 -4.86
CA GLY A 100 -27.52 -6.43 -3.46
C GLY A 100 -26.45 -6.16 -2.39
N LYS A 101 -25.18 -5.97 -2.79
CA LYS A 101 -24.05 -5.69 -1.88
C LYS A 101 -23.31 -4.39 -2.20
N SER A 102 -23.65 -3.75 -3.31
CA SER A 102 -22.97 -2.55 -3.78
C SER A 102 -23.14 -1.39 -2.80
N SER A 103 -22.05 -0.64 -2.57
CA SER A 103 -22.03 0.44 -1.59
C SER A 103 -20.91 1.42 -1.87
N ILE A 104 -21.05 2.63 -1.34
CA ILE A 104 -19.94 3.55 -1.12
C ILE A 104 -19.61 3.59 0.38
N ARG A 105 -18.32 3.59 0.71
CA ARG A 105 -17.81 3.42 2.07
C ARG A 105 -16.78 4.49 2.39
N LYS A 106 -16.81 5.00 3.62
CA LYS A 106 -15.69 5.69 4.25
C LYS A 106 -14.96 4.70 5.15
N VAL A 107 -13.66 4.54 4.96
CA VAL A 107 -12.86 3.48 5.61
C VAL A 107 -11.63 4.08 6.29
N ALA A 108 -11.41 3.71 7.55
CA ALA A 108 -10.19 4.06 8.27
C ALA A 108 -9.01 3.21 7.76
N LEU A 109 -8.01 3.84 7.14
CA LEU A 109 -6.84 3.17 6.52
C LEU A 109 -6.16 2.19 7.49
N ARG A 110 -5.91 2.61 8.72
CA ARG A 110 -5.10 1.85 9.68
C ARG A 110 -5.74 0.54 10.11
N THR A 111 -7.07 0.48 10.17
CA THR A 111 -7.81 -0.66 10.73
C THR A 111 -8.67 -1.38 9.70
N GLY A 112 -8.87 -0.82 8.51
CA GLY A 112 -9.84 -1.31 7.53
C GLY A 112 -11.30 -1.19 7.98
N LYS A 113 -11.57 -0.40 9.03
CA LYS A 113 -12.92 -0.29 9.61
C LYS A 113 -13.76 0.64 8.74
N VAL A 114 -14.93 0.17 8.34
CA VAL A 114 -15.96 1.00 7.70
C VAL A 114 -16.55 1.95 8.75
N GLU A 115 -16.36 3.25 8.56
CA GLU A 115 -16.84 4.32 9.46
C GLU A 115 -18.22 4.83 9.05
N ALA A 116 -18.49 4.88 7.75
CA ALA A 116 -19.77 5.22 7.17
C ALA A 116 -19.97 4.41 5.89
N LEU A 117 -21.23 4.09 5.59
CA LEU A 117 -21.61 3.32 4.41
C LEU A 117 -22.96 3.82 3.90
N GLN A 118 -23.05 4.03 2.59
CA GLN A 118 -24.32 4.20 1.89
C GLN A 118 -24.50 3.03 0.93
N LYS A 119 -25.52 2.21 1.20
CA LYS A 119 -25.87 1.08 0.35
C LYS A 119 -26.54 1.60 -0.93
N MET A 120 -26.24 0.97 -2.06
CA MET A 120 -26.96 1.18 -3.31
C MET A 120 -28.25 0.34 -3.33
N ASP A 121 -29.21 0.72 -4.16
CA ASP A 121 -30.35 -0.14 -4.45
C ASP A 121 -29.85 -1.46 -5.08
N ASP A 122 -30.52 -2.57 -4.75
CA ASP A 122 -30.06 -3.92 -5.09
C ASP A 122 -29.98 -4.17 -6.61
N SER A 123 -30.70 -3.38 -7.41
CA SER A 123 -30.65 -3.42 -8.88
C SER A 123 -29.35 -2.87 -9.48
N TYR A 124 -28.57 -2.08 -8.72
CA TYR A 124 -27.31 -1.52 -9.18
C TYR A 124 -26.12 -2.38 -8.77
N PHE A 125 -25.13 -2.39 -9.65
CA PHE A 125 -23.79 -2.88 -9.39
C PHE A 125 -22.85 -1.67 -9.40
N GLY A 126 -22.27 -1.32 -8.25
CA GLY A 126 -21.38 -0.16 -8.10
C GLY A 126 -20.00 -0.40 -8.70
N GLU A 127 -19.45 0.61 -9.36
CA GLU A 127 -18.18 0.57 -10.08
C GLU A 127 -17.23 1.68 -9.61
N GLY A 128 -16.46 2.31 -10.50
CA GLY A 128 -15.41 3.28 -10.20
C GLY A 128 -15.88 4.48 -9.37
N LEU A 129 -14.96 5.03 -8.58
CA LEU A 129 -15.21 6.09 -7.61
C LEU A 129 -14.11 7.15 -7.67
N THR A 130 -14.49 8.43 -7.68
CA THR A 130 -13.51 9.52 -7.47
C THR A 130 -14.09 10.65 -6.63
N LEU A 131 -13.23 11.53 -6.11
CA LEU A 131 -13.59 12.69 -5.30
C LEU A 131 -13.13 13.96 -6.00
N LEU A 132 -14.08 14.84 -6.34
CA LEU A 132 -13.80 16.14 -6.95
C LEU A 132 -14.51 17.25 -6.19
N GLY A 133 -13.72 18.12 -5.56
CA GLY A 133 -14.23 19.10 -4.60
C GLY A 133 -14.81 18.38 -3.38
N GLU A 134 -16.08 18.64 -3.09
CA GLU A 134 -16.80 18.03 -1.96
C GLU A 134 -17.76 16.90 -2.40
N ARG A 135 -17.62 16.43 -3.64
CA ARG A 135 -18.51 15.42 -4.23
C ARG A 135 -17.75 14.16 -4.60
N LEU A 136 -18.26 13.03 -4.14
CA LEU A 136 -17.87 11.70 -4.60
C LEU A 136 -18.71 11.35 -5.83
N PHE A 137 -18.12 10.77 -6.85
CA PHE A 137 -18.78 10.34 -8.08
C PHE A 137 -18.57 8.84 -8.24
N GLN A 138 -19.65 8.07 -8.25
CA GLN A 138 -19.64 6.61 -8.41
C GLN A 138 -20.33 6.22 -9.72
N LEU A 139 -19.71 5.31 -10.47
CA LEU A 139 -20.28 4.71 -11.68
C LEU A 139 -21.05 3.44 -11.35
N THR A 140 -21.81 2.92 -12.32
CA THR A 140 -22.43 1.60 -12.22
C THR A 140 -22.20 0.76 -13.48
N TRP A 141 -22.16 -0.55 -13.31
CA TRP A 141 -21.91 -1.51 -14.39
C TRP A 141 -23.12 -1.69 -15.33
N LEU A 142 -22.86 -1.87 -16.62
CA LEU A 142 -23.79 -2.04 -17.75
C LEU A 142 -24.82 -0.91 -17.92
N GLN A 143 -24.53 0.26 -17.35
CA GLN A 143 -25.44 1.39 -17.36
C GLN A 143 -24.66 2.69 -17.52
N THR A 144 -25.33 3.72 -18.01
CA THR A 144 -24.77 5.07 -18.11
C THR A 144 -25.13 5.94 -16.91
N THR A 145 -25.81 5.36 -15.91
CA THR A 145 -26.18 6.04 -14.68
C THR A 145 -25.00 6.05 -13.73
N GLY A 146 -24.73 7.20 -13.12
CA GLY A 146 -23.84 7.34 -11.98
C GLY A 146 -24.52 8.05 -10.82
N PHE A 147 -23.86 8.07 -9.67
CA PHE A 147 -24.35 8.66 -8.45
C PHE A 147 -23.31 9.62 -7.87
N MET A 148 -23.74 10.82 -7.50
CA MET A 148 -22.94 11.78 -6.74
C MET A 148 -23.26 11.67 -5.27
N TYR A 149 -22.29 11.74 -4.36
CA TYR A 149 -22.51 11.75 -2.91
C TYR A 149 -21.82 12.94 -2.25
N ASP A 150 -22.41 13.48 -1.20
CA ASP A 150 -21.72 14.39 -0.28
C ASP A 150 -20.63 13.62 0.49
N TRP A 151 -19.38 14.08 0.40
CA TRP A 151 -18.25 13.38 0.99
C TRP A 151 -18.26 13.36 2.54
N ASN A 152 -18.95 14.30 3.19
CA ASN A 152 -18.94 14.39 4.65
C ASN A 152 -19.76 13.29 5.30
N ASN A 153 -20.92 12.93 4.72
CA ASN A 153 -21.87 12.03 5.37
C ASN A 153 -22.49 10.96 4.46
N LEU A 154 -22.19 10.93 3.15
CA LEU A 154 -22.69 9.97 2.16
C LEU A 154 -24.22 9.92 1.97
N SER A 155 -24.99 10.71 2.74
CA SER A 155 -26.46 10.56 2.83
C SER A 155 -27.22 11.31 1.74
N LYS A 156 -26.62 12.35 1.16
CA LYS A 156 -27.17 13.08 0.02
C LYS A 156 -26.56 12.52 -1.24
N PHE A 157 -27.40 12.01 -2.13
CA PHE A 157 -26.95 11.60 -3.44
C PHE A 157 -27.90 12.00 -4.55
N GLU A 158 -27.33 12.26 -5.72
CA GLU A 158 -28.03 12.61 -6.95
C GLU A 158 -27.60 11.67 -8.06
N LYS A 159 -28.51 11.36 -8.98
CA LYS A 159 -28.15 10.61 -10.19
C LYS A 159 -27.58 11.56 -11.24
N PHE A 160 -26.61 11.09 -11.99
CA PHE A 160 -26.17 11.71 -13.23
C PHE A 160 -26.11 10.67 -14.36
N ILE A 161 -26.08 11.14 -15.60
CA ILE A 161 -25.94 10.28 -16.78
C ILE A 161 -24.66 10.67 -17.51
N HIS A 162 -23.74 9.73 -17.69
CA HIS A 162 -22.51 9.94 -18.45
C HIS A 162 -22.64 9.47 -19.90
N GLN A 163 -21.72 9.93 -20.75
CA GLN A 163 -21.69 9.59 -22.18
C GLN A 163 -20.70 8.48 -22.57
N MET A 164 -20.07 7.81 -21.59
CA MET A 164 -19.29 6.58 -21.83
C MET A 164 -20.22 5.39 -22.19
N LYS A 165 -19.65 4.30 -22.72
CA LYS A 165 -20.42 3.11 -23.12
C LYS A 165 -20.82 2.21 -21.96
N ASP A 166 -19.98 2.18 -20.93
CA ASP A 166 -20.17 1.49 -19.65
C ASP A 166 -19.40 2.30 -18.58
N GLY A 167 -19.53 1.95 -17.30
CA GLY A 167 -18.82 2.60 -16.21
C GLY A 167 -17.96 1.62 -15.41
N TRP A 168 -16.63 1.74 -15.49
CA TRP A 168 -15.69 0.83 -14.80
C TRP A 168 -14.83 1.57 -13.79
N GLY A 169 -13.89 2.40 -14.23
CA GLY A 169 -13.02 3.18 -13.35
C GLY A 169 -13.28 4.69 -13.48
N LEU A 170 -12.96 5.44 -12.44
CA LEU A 170 -13.12 6.89 -12.42
C LEU A 170 -11.99 7.54 -11.62
N ALA A 171 -11.37 8.60 -12.16
CA ALA A 171 -10.32 9.39 -11.50
C ALA A 171 -10.49 10.89 -11.81
N THR A 172 -9.68 11.76 -11.22
CA THR A 172 -9.71 13.20 -11.52
C THR A 172 -8.34 13.89 -11.39
N ASP A 173 -8.06 14.87 -12.24
CA ASP A 173 -6.95 15.82 -12.09
C ASP A 173 -7.32 17.03 -11.20
N GLY A 174 -8.48 17.00 -10.54
CA GLY A 174 -9.04 18.12 -9.80
C GLY A 174 -9.80 19.13 -10.67
N LYS A 175 -9.93 18.90 -11.98
CA LYS A 175 -10.67 19.78 -12.90
C LYS A 175 -11.70 19.02 -13.74
N VAL A 176 -11.34 17.85 -14.22
CA VAL A 176 -12.20 16.97 -15.04
C VAL A 176 -12.26 15.58 -14.43
N LEU A 177 -13.22 14.78 -14.88
CA LEU A 177 -13.23 13.35 -14.57
C LEU A 177 -12.54 12.58 -15.70
N PHE A 178 -11.76 11.58 -15.35
CA PHE A 178 -11.30 10.54 -16.26
C PHE A 178 -12.11 9.29 -16.01
N GLY A 179 -12.53 8.60 -17.07
CA GLY A 179 -13.31 7.38 -16.94
C GLY A 179 -12.85 6.27 -17.88
N SER A 180 -13.05 5.03 -17.46
CA SER A 180 -12.85 3.81 -18.25
C SER A 180 -14.14 2.99 -18.29
N ASP A 181 -14.25 2.11 -19.28
CA ASP A 181 -15.45 1.30 -19.55
C ASP A 181 -15.12 -0.16 -19.90
N GLY A 182 -13.93 -0.65 -19.51
CA GLY A 182 -13.45 -1.98 -19.88
C GLY A 182 -12.94 -2.12 -21.32
N SER A 183 -13.16 -1.12 -22.18
CA SER A 183 -12.50 -1.06 -23.49
C SER A 183 -11.06 -0.52 -23.35
N SER A 184 -10.45 -0.17 -24.49
CA SER A 184 -9.18 0.56 -24.54
C SER A 184 -9.35 2.07 -24.48
N THR A 185 -10.57 2.55 -24.18
CA THR A 185 -10.93 3.96 -24.24
C THR A 185 -10.78 4.62 -22.89
N LEU A 186 -9.99 5.70 -22.83
CA LEU A 186 -9.93 6.62 -21.71
C LEU A 186 -10.73 7.88 -22.05
N TYR A 187 -11.79 8.13 -21.29
CA TYR A 187 -12.66 9.28 -21.46
C TYR A 187 -12.21 10.43 -20.58
N ARG A 188 -12.38 11.66 -21.07
CA ARG A 188 -12.30 12.89 -20.29
C ARG A 188 -13.69 13.52 -20.27
N LEU A 189 -14.29 13.67 -19.09
CA LEU A 189 -15.66 14.12 -18.91
C LEU A 189 -15.70 15.48 -18.20
N ASP A 190 -16.67 16.29 -18.59
CA ASP A 190 -17.02 17.51 -17.88
C ASP A 190 -17.76 17.16 -16.57
N PRO A 191 -17.31 17.60 -15.39
CA PRO A 191 -17.90 17.19 -14.11
C PRO A 191 -19.25 17.85 -13.79
N GLN A 192 -19.70 18.82 -14.59
CA GLN A 192 -20.99 19.49 -14.42
C GLN A 192 -22.05 18.92 -15.37
N THR A 193 -21.66 18.63 -16.61
CA THR A 193 -22.57 18.19 -17.67
C THR A 193 -22.46 16.69 -17.98
N PHE A 194 -21.40 16.03 -17.49
CA PHE A 194 -21.07 14.62 -17.74
C PHE A 194 -20.91 14.25 -19.22
N LYS A 195 -20.74 15.26 -20.07
CA LYS A 195 -20.45 15.11 -21.49
C LYS A 195 -19.00 14.75 -21.69
N VAL A 196 -18.73 13.96 -22.73
CA VAL A 196 -17.38 13.64 -23.17
C VAL A 196 -16.74 14.89 -23.78
N LEU A 197 -15.65 15.35 -23.16
CA LEU A 197 -14.80 16.43 -23.66
C LEU A 197 -13.81 15.91 -24.70
N SER A 198 -13.24 14.74 -24.45
CA SER A 198 -12.30 14.09 -25.37
C SER A 198 -12.20 12.59 -25.05
N ILE A 199 -11.73 11.82 -26.05
CA ILE A 199 -11.48 10.40 -25.94
C ILE A 199 -10.03 10.13 -26.36
N GLN A 200 -9.34 9.26 -25.62
CA GLN A 200 -8.05 8.71 -26.00
C GLN A 200 -8.13 7.19 -26.09
N VAL A 201 -7.55 6.61 -27.14
CA VAL A 201 -7.37 5.15 -27.23
C VAL A 201 -6.02 4.82 -26.60
N VAL A 202 -6.04 4.06 -25.51
CA VAL A 202 -4.84 3.68 -24.77
C VAL A 202 -4.04 2.65 -25.54
N LYS A 203 -2.75 2.93 -25.75
CA LYS A 203 -1.86 2.08 -26.54
C LYS A 203 -0.50 1.85 -25.89
N TYR A 204 -0.01 0.62 -25.99
CA TYR A 204 1.36 0.24 -25.73
C TYR A 204 1.99 -0.26 -27.04
N LYS A 205 3.01 0.45 -27.54
CA LYS A 205 3.77 0.08 -28.77
C LYS A 205 2.88 -0.25 -29.98
N GLY A 206 1.80 0.50 -30.14
CA GLY A 206 0.84 0.33 -31.26
C GLY A 206 -0.31 -0.63 -30.97
N HIS A 207 -0.21 -1.47 -29.94
CA HIS A 207 -1.28 -2.35 -29.49
C HIS A 207 -2.23 -1.62 -28.55
N GLN A 208 -3.53 -1.82 -28.71
CA GLN A 208 -4.52 -1.27 -27.79
C GLN A 208 -4.44 -2.01 -26.45
N VAL A 209 -4.59 -1.26 -25.36
CA VAL A 209 -4.68 -1.83 -24.01
C VAL A 209 -6.14 -1.91 -23.62
N HIS A 210 -6.74 -3.09 -23.75
CA HIS A 210 -8.14 -3.33 -23.38
C HIS A 210 -8.28 -3.59 -21.88
N ASN A 211 -9.52 -3.72 -21.40
CA ASN A 211 -9.86 -4.09 -20.03
C ASN A 211 -9.37 -3.07 -18.99
N LEU A 212 -9.32 -1.78 -19.36
CA LEU A 212 -9.05 -0.70 -18.42
C LEU A 212 -10.14 -0.69 -17.35
N ASN A 213 -9.74 -0.85 -16.10
CA ASN A 213 -10.64 -0.96 -14.96
C ASN A 213 -10.44 0.25 -14.04
N GLU A 214 -10.26 0.03 -12.75
CA GLU A 214 -10.10 1.09 -11.75
C GLU A 214 -8.96 2.06 -12.11
N LEU A 215 -9.17 3.35 -11.84
CA LEU A 215 -8.31 4.44 -12.25
C LEU A 215 -7.88 5.28 -11.04
N GLU A 216 -6.66 5.81 -11.08
CA GLU A 216 -6.20 6.86 -10.16
C GLU A 216 -5.32 7.89 -10.87
N PHE A 217 -5.43 9.17 -10.51
CA PHE A 217 -4.60 10.23 -11.10
C PHE A 217 -3.37 10.51 -10.24
N ILE A 218 -2.18 10.23 -10.76
CA ILE A 218 -0.91 10.31 -10.02
C ILE A 218 0.13 11.08 -10.84
N ASN A 219 0.53 12.25 -10.35
CA ASN A 219 1.59 13.08 -10.95
C ASN A 219 1.46 13.26 -12.47
N ASP A 220 0.33 13.81 -12.93
CA ASP A 220 0.00 14.06 -14.34
C ASP A 220 -0.22 12.82 -15.22
N GLU A 221 -0.34 11.64 -14.61
CA GLU A 221 -0.63 10.37 -15.27
C GLU A 221 -1.96 9.80 -14.77
N VAL A 222 -2.68 9.09 -15.64
CA VAL A 222 -3.78 8.22 -15.21
C VAL A 222 -3.23 6.81 -15.07
N TRP A 223 -3.27 6.26 -13.86
CA TRP A 223 -2.94 4.88 -13.60
C TRP A 223 -4.20 4.05 -13.73
N ALA A 224 -4.11 2.89 -14.36
CA ALA A 224 -5.25 2.01 -14.59
C ALA A 224 -4.91 0.56 -14.24
N ASN A 225 -5.72 -0.08 -13.41
CA ASN A 225 -5.74 -1.54 -13.35
C ASN A 225 -6.14 -2.10 -14.73
N VAL A 226 -5.49 -3.18 -15.16
CA VAL A 226 -5.94 -3.95 -16.33
C VAL A 226 -6.60 -5.23 -15.83
N TRP A 227 -7.91 -5.35 -16.03
CA TRP A 227 -8.71 -6.41 -15.42
C TRP A 227 -8.24 -7.81 -15.85
N GLN A 228 -8.33 -8.76 -14.91
CA GLN A 228 -7.78 -10.13 -15.00
C GLN A 228 -6.26 -10.24 -15.13
N THR A 229 -5.52 -9.16 -14.92
CA THR A 229 -4.06 -9.17 -14.84
C THR A 229 -3.61 -8.65 -13.48
N ASP A 230 -2.35 -8.88 -13.13
CA ASP A 230 -1.69 -8.21 -12.01
C ASP A 230 -0.87 -6.99 -12.49
N CYS A 231 -1.33 -6.32 -13.56
CA CYS A 231 -0.69 -5.16 -14.16
C CYS A 231 -1.46 -3.86 -13.89
N ILE A 232 -0.70 -2.78 -13.71
CA ILE A 232 -1.18 -1.40 -13.73
C ILE A 232 -0.47 -0.65 -14.86
N ALA A 233 -1.26 -0.05 -15.76
CA ALA A 233 -0.76 0.81 -16.83
C ALA A 233 -0.63 2.25 -16.32
N ARG A 234 0.49 2.91 -16.61
CA ARG A 234 0.68 4.35 -16.38
C ARG A 234 0.44 5.06 -17.70
N ILE A 235 -0.62 5.84 -17.80
CA ILE A 235 -1.14 6.36 -19.08
C ILE A 235 -0.96 7.87 -19.11
N SER A 236 -0.44 8.38 -20.22
CA SER A 236 -0.47 9.81 -20.53
C SER A 236 -1.90 10.22 -20.89
N PRO A 237 -2.55 11.11 -20.12
CA PRO A 237 -3.90 11.58 -20.45
C PRO A 237 -3.92 12.48 -21.69
N LYS A 238 -2.75 12.93 -22.18
CA LYS A 238 -2.61 13.83 -23.33
C LYS A 238 -2.86 13.11 -24.67
N ASP A 239 -2.40 11.88 -24.78
CA ASP A 239 -2.35 11.12 -26.05
C ASP A 239 -2.69 9.63 -25.92
N GLY A 240 -2.96 9.13 -24.71
CA GLY A 240 -3.28 7.72 -24.46
C GLY A 240 -2.06 6.78 -24.51
N GLY A 241 -0.84 7.31 -24.65
CA GLY A 241 0.36 6.48 -24.63
C GLY A 241 0.62 5.88 -23.25
N VAL A 242 0.89 4.58 -23.18
CA VAL A 242 1.38 3.95 -21.94
C VAL A 242 2.84 4.34 -21.71
N LEU A 243 3.07 5.09 -20.64
CA LEU A 243 4.36 5.60 -20.18
C LEU A 243 5.18 4.54 -19.43
N GLY A 244 4.50 3.55 -18.84
CA GLY A 244 5.15 2.47 -18.13
C GLY A 244 4.16 1.48 -17.54
N TRP A 245 4.70 0.36 -17.08
CA TRP A 245 3.94 -0.74 -16.47
C TRP A 245 4.44 -1.00 -15.06
N LEU A 246 3.49 -1.27 -14.16
CA LEU A 246 3.75 -1.78 -12.84
C LEU A 246 3.18 -3.20 -12.75
N LEU A 247 4.03 -4.18 -12.45
CA LEU A 247 3.65 -5.59 -12.35
C LEU A 247 3.65 -5.98 -10.86
N LEU A 248 2.50 -6.44 -10.37
CA LEU A 248 2.26 -6.73 -8.96
C LEU A 248 1.88 -8.20 -8.65
N PRO A 249 2.30 -9.23 -9.42
CA PRO A 249 1.78 -10.59 -9.25
C PRO A 249 2.03 -11.16 -7.84
N LYS A 250 3.17 -10.78 -7.24
CA LYS A 250 3.54 -11.25 -5.90
C LYS A 250 2.53 -10.90 -4.81
N LEU A 251 1.81 -9.78 -4.93
CA LEU A 251 0.82 -9.40 -3.90
C LEU A 251 -0.31 -10.43 -3.83
N ARG A 252 -0.81 -10.88 -4.98
CA ARG A 252 -1.84 -11.91 -5.07
C ARG A 252 -1.30 -13.30 -4.77
N GLU A 253 -0.13 -13.64 -5.29
CA GLU A 253 0.55 -14.92 -5.02
C GLU A 253 0.79 -15.14 -3.51
N GLU A 254 1.24 -14.12 -2.79
CA GLU A 254 1.48 -14.20 -1.34
C GLU A 254 0.18 -14.37 -0.55
N LEU A 255 -0.94 -13.77 -1.01
CA LEU A 255 -2.26 -14.00 -0.41
C LEU A 255 -2.74 -15.45 -0.63
N LEU A 256 -2.61 -15.97 -1.86
CA LEU A 256 -2.97 -17.36 -2.16
C LEU A 256 -2.12 -18.36 -1.37
N ALA A 257 -0.81 -18.12 -1.30
CA ALA A 257 0.12 -18.94 -0.52
C ALA A 257 -0.18 -18.91 0.99
N ALA A 258 -0.77 -17.83 1.49
CA ALA A 258 -1.23 -17.71 2.87
C ALA A 258 -2.61 -18.37 3.13
N GLY A 259 -3.22 -19.00 2.12
CA GLY A 259 -4.47 -19.75 2.23
C GLY A 259 -5.74 -18.94 1.97
N TYR A 260 -5.63 -17.70 1.49
CA TYR A 260 -6.78 -16.87 1.13
C TYR A 260 -7.33 -17.25 -0.25
N ASN A 261 -7.93 -18.44 -0.36
CA ASN A 261 -8.39 -19.00 -1.64
C ASN A 261 -9.69 -18.36 -2.19
N GLY A 262 -10.37 -17.53 -1.41
CA GLY A 262 -11.60 -16.83 -1.80
C GLY A 262 -11.39 -15.44 -2.40
N ILE A 263 -10.15 -15.02 -2.61
CA ILE A 263 -9.83 -13.72 -3.21
C ILE A 263 -10.07 -13.73 -4.72
N ASP A 264 -10.41 -12.56 -5.27
CA ASP A 264 -10.53 -12.35 -6.70
C ASP A 264 -9.30 -11.53 -7.19
N VAL A 265 -9.44 -10.72 -8.25
CA VAL A 265 -8.32 -10.06 -8.93
C VAL A 265 -7.84 -8.78 -8.23
N LEU A 266 -6.62 -8.34 -8.57
CA LEU A 266 -6.11 -7.00 -8.28
C LEU A 266 -7.06 -5.94 -8.84
N ASN A 267 -7.49 -4.98 -8.02
CA ASN A 267 -8.31 -3.83 -8.42
C ASN A 267 -8.40 -2.81 -7.28
N GLY A 268 -8.20 -1.52 -7.57
CA GLY A 268 -8.23 -0.44 -6.59
C GLY A 268 -6.84 0.17 -6.37
N ILE A 269 -6.69 1.45 -6.72
CA ILE A 269 -5.48 2.24 -6.60
C ILE A 269 -5.83 3.56 -5.89
N ALA A 270 -5.09 3.93 -4.86
CA ALA A 270 -5.31 5.23 -4.20
C ALA A 270 -3.99 5.97 -3.97
N TRP A 271 -4.05 7.29 -4.07
CA TRP A 271 -2.89 8.17 -3.99
C TRP A 271 -3.00 9.22 -2.88
N ASP A 272 -2.08 9.15 -1.92
CA ASP A 272 -1.83 10.24 -0.98
C ASP A 272 -0.83 11.22 -1.59
N SER A 273 -1.35 12.32 -2.14
CA SER A 273 -0.53 13.35 -2.77
C SER A 273 0.33 14.15 -1.78
N GLU A 274 -0.02 14.19 -0.50
CA GLU A 274 0.70 14.94 0.53
C GLU A 274 1.95 14.17 0.97
N GLN A 275 1.79 12.89 1.31
CA GLN A 275 2.90 12.05 1.79
C GLN A 275 3.54 11.20 0.69
N LYS A 276 3.02 11.29 -0.54
CA LYS A 276 3.48 10.53 -1.70
C LYS A 276 3.38 9.01 -1.51
N ARG A 277 2.25 8.53 -0.98
CA ARG A 277 1.99 7.10 -0.73
C ARG A 277 1.02 6.55 -1.75
N ILE A 278 1.32 5.36 -2.28
CA ILE A 278 0.45 4.63 -3.21
C ILE A 278 -0.12 3.45 -2.46
N PHE A 279 -1.44 3.28 -2.54
CA PHE A 279 -2.15 2.13 -1.98
C PHE A 279 -2.74 1.29 -3.09
N VAL A 280 -2.66 -0.03 -2.94
CA VAL A 280 -3.29 -0.99 -3.85
C VAL A 280 -3.96 -2.11 -3.07
N THR A 281 -5.07 -2.62 -3.59
CA THR A 281 -5.81 -3.75 -3.02
C THR A 281 -6.38 -4.63 -4.15
N GLY A 282 -7.29 -5.52 -3.82
CA GLY A 282 -8.06 -6.27 -4.80
C GLY A 282 -9.42 -6.70 -4.29
N LYS A 283 -10.19 -7.25 -5.21
CA LYS A 283 -11.54 -7.73 -4.97
C LYS A 283 -11.50 -8.89 -3.98
N LEU A 284 -12.18 -8.73 -2.84
CA LEU A 284 -12.22 -9.69 -1.72
C LEU A 284 -10.85 -9.91 -1.05
N TRP A 285 -9.86 -9.04 -1.27
CA TRP A 285 -8.56 -9.17 -0.63
C TRP A 285 -8.66 -8.85 0.87
N PRO A 286 -8.02 -9.61 1.77
CA PRO A 286 -8.01 -9.31 3.20
C PRO A 286 -7.00 -8.21 3.58
N LYS A 287 -6.26 -7.68 2.60
CA LYS A 287 -5.14 -6.74 2.80
C LYS A 287 -5.16 -5.64 1.76
N LEU A 288 -4.83 -4.44 2.21
CA LEU A 288 -4.46 -3.29 1.39
C LEU A 288 -2.98 -3.00 1.60
N TYR A 289 -2.25 -2.73 0.53
CA TYR A 289 -0.80 -2.56 0.55
C TYR A 289 -0.43 -1.11 0.26
N GLU A 290 0.40 -0.51 1.10
CA GLU A 290 1.17 0.67 0.70
C GLU A 290 2.40 0.19 -0.05
N ILE A 291 2.57 0.65 -1.28
CA ILE A 291 3.71 0.31 -2.11
C ILE A 291 4.51 1.55 -2.45
N LYS A 292 5.83 1.36 -2.59
CA LYS A 292 6.72 2.35 -3.14
C LYS A 292 7.30 1.82 -4.44
N VAL A 293 7.03 2.55 -5.52
CA VAL A 293 7.46 2.18 -6.87
C VAL A 293 8.82 2.80 -7.16
N PHE A 294 9.70 2.02 -7.79
CA PHE A 294 11.01 2.48 -8.21
C PHE A 294 11.13 2.46 -9.72
N PRO A 295 11.92 3.38 -10.32
CA PRO A 295 12.30 3.24 -11.71
C PRO A 295 12.92 1.87 -11.96
N ALA A 296 12.39 1.14 -12.94
CA ALA A 296 12.93 -0.16 -13.29
C ALA A 296 14.39 0.00 -13.77
N LYS A 297 15.33 -0.69 -13.12
CA LYS A 297 16.76 -0.64 -13.52
C LYS A 297 17.03 -1.24 -14.89
N LYS A 298 16.12 -2.10 -15.36
CA LYS A 298 16.03 -2.62 -16.73
C LYS A 298 14.57 -2.57 -17.14
N GLN A 299 14.30 -2.13 -18.37
CA GLN A 299 12.97 -2.28 -18.95
C GLN A 299 12.63 -3.77 -19.05
N TYR A 300 11.37 -4.10 -18.79
CA TYR A 300 10.85 -5.43 -19.10
C TYR A 300 10.97 -5.69 -20.60
N ASN A 301 11.16 -6.96 -20.96
CA ASN A 301 11.06 -7.36 -22.36
C ASN A 301 9.62 -7.13 -22.83
N ASP A 302 9.44 -6.50 -23.99
CA ASP A 302 8.13 -6.19 -24.55
C ASP A 302 7.23 -7.41 -24.67
N ARG A 303 7.80 -8.55 -25.07
CA ARG A 303 7.05 -9.81 -25.17
C ARG A 303 6.48 -10.25 -23.82
N VAL A 304 7.16 -9.94 -22.72
CA VAL A 304 6.68 -10.25 -21.37
C VAL A 304 5.52 -9.33 -20.99
N ILE A 305 5.59 -8.05 -21.35
CA ILE A 305 4.49 -7.11 -21.14
C ILE A 305 3.27 -7.50 -21.97
N GLU A 306 3.46 -7.79 -23.24
CA GLU A 306 2.40 -8.26 -24.15
C GLU A 306 1.73 -9.50 -23.58
N GLN A 307 2.51 -10.48 -23.12
CA GLN A 307 1.98 -11.72 -22.56
C GLN A 307 1.24 -11.54 -21.22
N LEU A 308 1.73 -10.68 -20.32
CA LEU A 308 1.20 -10.57 -18.96
C LEU A 308 0.12 -9.51 -18.81
N CYS A 309 0.12 -8.47 -19.66
CA CYS A 309 -0.69 -7.28 -19.46
C CYS A 309 -1.60 -6.95 -20.65
N LEU A 310 -1.37 -7.49 -21.85
CA LEU A 310 -2.20 -7.22 -23.03
C LEU A 310 -3.07 -8.43 -23.35
N HIS A 311 -4.16 -8.55 -22.61
CA HIS A 311 -5.17 -9.57 -22.88
C HIS A 311 -6.20 -9.08 -23.90
N GLU A 312 -6.79 -10.02 -24.63
CA GLU A 312 -7.90 -9.75 -25.54
C GLU A 312 -9.08 -9.08 -24.80
N PRO A 313 -9.91 -8.27 -25.49
CA PRO A 313 -11.09 -7.68 -24.91
C PRO A 313 -11.98 -8.74 -24.27
N PHE A 314 -12.39 -8.53 -23.03
CA PHE A 314 -13.34 -9.43 -22.42
C PHE A 314 -14.74 -9.22 -23.02
N ASN A 315 -15.27 -10.27 -23.64
CA ASN A 315 -16.66 -10.30 -24.08
C ASN A 315 -17.50 -10.88 -22.96
N PHE A 316 -18.21 -10.02 -22.23
CA PHE A 316 -19.42 -10.46 -21.52
C PHE A 316 -20.35 -10.93 -22.64
N GLY A 317 -20.53 -12.25 -22.80
CA GLY A 317 -21.46 -12.79 -23.79
C GLY A 317 -22.76 -11.99 -23.72
N GLN A 318 -23.31 -11.62 -24.89
CA GLN A 318 -24.59 -10.90 -24.89
C GLN A 318 -25.59 -11.67 -24.00
N PRO A 319 -26.35 -10.96 -23.15
CA PRO A 319 -27.27 -11.59 -22.23
C PRO A 319 -28.27 -12.52 -22.93
#